data_AF-A4V7J3-F1
#
_entry.id   AF-A4V7J3-F1
#
_cell.length_a   1.000
_cell.length_b   1.000
_cell.length_c   1.000
_cell.angle_alpha   90.00
_cell.angle_beta   90.00
_cell.angle_gamma   90.00
#
_symmetry.space_group_name_H-M   'P 1'
#
loop_
_entity.id
_entity.type
_entity.pdbx_description
1 polymer ?
#
loop_
_entity_poly.entity_id
_entity_poly.type
_entity_poly.pdbx_seq_one_letter_code
_entity_poly.pdbx_strand_id
1 'polypeptide(L)'
;MLRGPRPIRSGNPYMAQQKHQDSALIALARKLDKSPLPSSDRACLITLPDGSTRLGVTQVVNTVHHGGEYAGALFGRVSFRFAGDGSEFSNAFSPTRDVAWFIVDHKNGVVQFGPEEGLIVRHPGLGIGSYIVGQLLRILSGGTAHGSYKVVTSELPMSALDALPPALRAENERRIENVFGNAGFYLSIAAGVRVIGARKVAELKPHWNWEKVKFLNPGQLIDIAANSINACRNAEDAKGALNVQVEAITAELASATDSLEAARADIDGVAESKAALQLQAAEREAMLVSALEEAESDLFRVTGELDHAKAAYMQLLSEPAQSALATPVPPAAFQFSPYLVFELGKQTRILAWSIVAACFLLGAASLAIHGFR
;
A
#
# COMPACT_ATOMS: atom_id res chain seq x y z
N MET A 1 2.59 -94.49 -6.10
CA MET A 1 2.64 -93.54 -7.23
C MET A 1 2.88 -92.13 -6.68
N LEU A 2 4.13 -91.67 -6.68
CA LEU A 2 4.50 -90.31 -6.28
C LEU A 2 4.21 -89.35 -7.44
N ARG A 3 3.31 -88.39 -7.24
CA ARG A 3 3.10 -87.28 -8.19
C ARG A 3 4.31 -86.35 -8.10
N GLY A 4 5.06 -86.25 -9.20
CA GLY A 4 6.17 -85.32 -9.34
C GLY A 4 5.72 -83.85 -9.20
N PRO A 5 6.65 -82.95 -8.82
CA PRO A 5 6.37 -81.54 -8.68
C PRO A 5 6.02 -80.90 -10.02
N ARG A 6 4.95 -80.10 -10.05
CA ARG A 6 4.56 -79.33 -11.23
C ARG A 6 5.63 -78.27 -11.52
N PRO A 7 5.98 -78.03 -12.79
CA PRO A 7 6.95 -77.01 -13.14
C PRO A 7 6.38 -75.62 -12.80
N ILE A 8 7.23 -74.82 -12.18
CA ILE A 8 7.03 -73.39 -11.95
C ILE A 8 6.82 -72.74 -13.32
N ARG A 9 5.66 -72.10 -13.53
CA ARG A 9 5.40 -71.29 -14.73
C ARG A 9 6.52 -70.26 -14.87
N SER A 10 7.38 -70.44 -15.87
CA SER A 10 8.30 -69.40 -16.30
C SER A 10 7.49 -68.14 -16.65
N GLY A 11 7.90 -67.01 -16.10
CA GLY A 11 7.30 -65.71 -16.40
C GLY A 11 7.29 -65.48 -17.92
N ASN A 12 6.17 -64.95 -18.42
CA ASN A 12 5.95 -64.74 -19.85
C ASN A 12 7.07 -63.84 -20.43
N PRO A 13 7.89 -64.31 -21.39
CA PRO A 13 9.07 -63.58 -21.88
C PRO A 13 8.71 -62.23 -22.53
N TYR A 14 7.48 -62.10 -23.06
CA TYR A 14 6.95 -60.82 -23.55
C TYR A 14 6.84 -59.74 -22.47
N MET A 15 6.43 -60.11 -21.25
CA MET A 15 6.32 -59.17 -20.13
C MET A 15 7.69 -58.72 -19.64
N ALA A 16 8.69 -59.62 -19.67
CA ALA A 16 10.06 -59.28 -19.28
C ALA A 16 10.73 -58.33 -20.28
N GLN A 17 10.52 -58.55 -21.57
CA GLN A 17 11.08 -57.71 -22.64
C GLN A 17 10.42 -56.32 -22.67
N GLN A 18 9.09 -56.24 -22.49
CA GLN A 18 8.39 -54.96 -22.40
C GLN A 18 8.82 -54.17 -21.15
N LYS A 19 8.94 -54.83 -19.99
CA LYS A 19 9.42 -54.20 -18.76
C LYS A 19 10.87 -53.70 -18.88
N HIS A 20 11.73 -54.40 -19.63
CA HIS A 20 13.09 -53.96 -19.91
C HIS A 20 13.15 -52.74 -20.83
N GLN A 21 12.33 -52.72 -21.89
CA GLN A 21 12.22 -51.58 -22.79
C GLN A 21 11.68 -50.33 -22.07
N ASP A 22 10.64 -50.50 -21.24
CA ASP A 22 10.08 -49.42 -20.43
C ASP A 22 11.15 -48.85 -19.48
N SER A 23 11.98 -49.70 -18.87
CA SER A 23 13.06 -49.28 -17.96
C SER A 23 14.19 -48.51 -18.66
N ALA A 24 14.56 -48.88 -19.88
CA ALA A 24 15.63 -48.21 -20.62
C ALA A 24 15.17 -46.89 -21.25
N LEU A 25 13.92 -46.82 -21.73
CA LEU A 25 13.31 -45.59 -22.24
C LEU A 25 13.16 -44.53 -21.14
N ILE A 26 12.75 -44.94 -19.94
CA ILE A 26 12.79 -44.11 -18.73
C ILE A 26 14.18 -43.55 -18.47
N ALA A 27 15.21 -44.41 -18.50
CA ALA A 27 16.56 -44.00 -18.16
C ALA A 27 17.08 -42.93 -19.14
N LEU A 28 16.71 -43.05 -20.43
CA LEU A 28 16.96 -42.02 -21.43
C LEU A 28 16.20 -40.73 -21.10
N ALA A 29 14.90 -40.81 -20.81
CA ALA A 29 14.10 -39.64 -20.48
C ALA A 29 14.65 -38.89 -19.26
N ARG A 30 15.11 -39.59 -18.22
CA ARG A 30 15.76 -38.96 -17.05
C ARG A 30 17.08 -38.25 -17.38
N LYS A 31 17.86 -38.78 -18.34
CA LYS A 31 19.08 -38.11 -18.81
C LYS A 31 18.73 -36.84 -19.57
N LEU A 32 17.71 -36.90 -20.44
CA LEU A 32 17.24 -35.76 -21.22
C LEU A 32 16.59 -34.68 -20.34
N ASP A 33 15.83 -35.08 -19.33
CA ASP A 33 15.19 -34.18 -18.37
C ASP A 33 16.20 -33.31 -17.62
N LYS A 34 17.37 -33.86 -17.28
CA LYS A 34 18.48 -33.13 -16.63
C LYS A 34 19.39 -32.39 -17.61
N SER A 35 19.21 -32.57 -18.91
CA SER A 35 20.05 -31.98 -19.93
C SER A 35 19.65 -30.52 -20.21
N PRO A 36 20.61 -29.62 -20.50
CA PRO A 36 20.33 -28.25 -20.94
C PRO A 36 19.88 -28.25 -22.40
N LEU A 37 18.66 -28.73 -22.64
CA LEU A 37 18.07 -28.80 -23.97
C LEU A 37 17.53 -27.42 -24.41
N PRO A 38 17.48 -27.14 -25.73
CA PRO A 38 16.82 -25.94 -26.25
C PRO A 38 15.38 -25.87 -25.74
N SER A 39 14.97 -24.69 -25.29
CA SER A 39 13.66 -24.48 -24.70
C SER A 39 13.04 -23.18 -25.19
N SER A 40 11.71 -23.16 -25.22
CA SER A 40 10.91 -21.96 -25.48
C SER A 40 10.17 -21.56 -24.22
N ASP A 41 10.26 -20.30 -23.85
CA ASP A 41 9.53 -19.77 -22.71
C ASP A 41 8.15 -19.27 -23.12
N ARG A 42 7.17 -19.52 -22.25
CA ARG A 42 5.77 -19.13 -22.39
C ARG A 42 5.32 -18.47 -21.11
N ALA A 43 4.54 -17.39 -21.22
CA ALA A 43 4.02 -16.71 -20.04
C ALA A 43 2.54 -17.05 -19.79
N CYS A 44 2.14 -16.97 -18.53
CA CYS A 44 0.76 -17.10 -18.11
C CYS A 44 0.49 -16.20 -16.89
N LEU A 45 -0.76 -15.81 -16.69
CA LEU A 45 -1.23 -15.20 -15.45
C LEU A 45 -1.84 -16.27 -14.56
N ILE A 46 -1.53 -16.18 -13.27
CA ILE A 46 -2.09 -17.04 -12.23
C ILE A 46 -2.88 -16.16 -11.29
N THR A 47 -4.15 -16.51 -11.09
CA THR A 47 -5.03 -15.90 -10.12
C THR A 47 -4.75 -16.51 -8.74
N LEU A 48 -4.30 -15.68 -7.81
CA LEU A 48 -4.04 -16.06 -6.43
C LEU A 48 -5.35 -16.10 -5.62
N PRO A 49 -5.39 -16.76 -4.45
CA PRO A 49 -6.61 -16.90 -3.65
C PRO A 49 -7.17 -15.59 -3.11
N ASP A 50 -6.33 -14.56 -3.00
CA ASP A 50 -6.69 -13.20 -2.63
C ASP A 50 -7.30 -12.38 -3.78
N GLY A 51 -7.43 -12.98 -4.97
CA GLY A 51 -7.94 -12.34 -6.19
C GLY A 51 -6.89 -11.54 -6.97
N SER A 52 -5.66 -11.43 -6.46
CA SER A 52 -4.56 -10.81 -7.18
C SER A 52 -4.06 -11.72 -8.31
N THR A 53 -3.34 -11.15 -9.29
CA THR A 53 -2.76 -11.93 -10.38
C THR A 53 -1.24 -11.84 -10.35
N ARG A 54 -0.59 -12.97 -10.63
CA ARG A 54 0.86 -13.08 -10.68
C ARG A 54 1.32 -13.70 -11.98
N LEU A 55 2.40 -13.17 -12.55
CA LEU A 55 2.98 -13.67 -13.77
C LEU A 55 3.74 -14.98 -13.50
N GLY A 56 3.47 -16.00 -14.30
CA GLY A 56 4.17 -17.28 -14.33
C GLY A 56 4.89 -17.48 -15.67
N VAL A 57 6.02 -18.18 -15.62
CA VAL A 57 6.82 -18.54 -16.79
C VAL A 57 6.89 -20.05 -16.87
N THR A 58 6.62 -20.57 -18.06
CA THR A 58 6.66 -21.98 -18.39
C THR A 58 7.73 -22.21 -19.43
N GLN A 59 8.71 -23.02 -19.09
CA GLN A 59 9.73 -23.47 -20.03
C GLN A 59 9.25 -24.75 -20.70
N VAL A 60 9.24 -24.74 -22.03
CA VAL A 60 8.84 -25.87 -22.85
C VAL A 60 10.04 -26.37 -23.64
N VAL A 61 10.39 -27.64 -23.47
CA VAL A 61 11.38 -28.35 -24.28
C VAL A 61 10.64 -29.34 -25.17
N ASN A 62 11.02 -29.40 -26.43
CA ASN A 62 10.55 -30.40 -27.37
C ASN A 62 11.69 -30.76 -28.32
N THR A 63 12.33 -31.91 -28.13
CA THR A 63 13.53 -32.30 -28.86
C THR A 63 13.46 -33.74 -29.34
N VAL A 64 14.02 -34.00 -30.51
CA VAL A 64 14.22 -35.36 -31.02
C VAL A 64 15.58 -35.88 -30.56
N HIS A 65 15.62 -37.11 -30.08
CA HIS A 65 16.85 -37.80 -29.74
C HIS A 65 17.47 -38.39 -31.01
N HIS A 66 18.74 -38.08 -31.29
CA HIS A 66 19.39 -38.50 -32.54
C HIS A 66 20.34 -39.70 -32.40
N GLY A 67 20.61 -40.18 -31.18
CA GLY A 67 21.63 -41.20 -30.93
C GLY A 67 21.09 -42.54 -30.42
N GLY A 68 21.91 -43.60 -30.53
CA GLY A 68 21.67 -44.89 -29.87
C GLY A 68 20.42 -45.66 -30.32
N GLU A 69 19.98 -46.59 -29.47
CA GLU A 69 18.86 -47.49 -29.72
C GLU A 69 17.53 -46.74 -29.96
N TYR A 70 17.33 -45.64 -29.23
CA TYR A 70 16.14 -44.79 -29.27
C TYR A 70 16.28 -43.58 -30.21
N ALA A 71 17.18 -43.64 -31.20
CA ALA A 71 17.27 -42.61 -32.22
C ALA A 71 15.89 -42.41 -32.91
N GLY A 72 15.46 -41.16 -32.99
CA GLY A 72 14.14 -40.74 -33.44
C GLY A 72 13.12 -40.53 -32.31
N ALA A 73 13.40 -40.92 -31.06
CA ALA A 73 12.47 -40.71 -29.95
C ALA A 73 12.29 -39.22 -29.65
N LEU A 74 11.05 -38.80 -29.39
CA LEU A 74 10.75 -37.40 -29.08
C LEU A 74 10.62 -37.20 -27.57
N PHE A 75 11.36 -36.24 -27.02
CA PHE A 75 11.27 -35.86 -25.63
C PHE A 75 10.62 -34.48 -25.49
N GLY A 76 9.57 -34.41 -24.66
CA GLY A 76 8.90 -33.18 -24.29
C GLY A 76 9.00 -32.93 -22.79
N ARG A 77 9.34 -31.72 -22.37
CA ARG A 77 9.35 -31.30 -20.95
C ARG A 77 8.64 -29.97 -20.79
N VAL A 78 7.86 -29.84 -19.73
CA VAL A 78 7.23 -28.60 -19.30
C VAL A 78 7.61 -28.35 -17.85
N SER A 79 8.23 -27.21 -17.60
CA SER A 79 8.62 -26.75 -16.27
C SER A 79 7.99 -25.40 -15.99
N PHE A 80 7.60 -25.14 -14.75
CA PHE A 80 6.93 -23.91 -14.34
C PHE A 80 7.71 -23.19 -13.24
N ARG A 81 7.66 -21.85 -13.24
CA ARG A 81 8.09 -20.98 -12.16
C ARG A 81 7.25 -19.71 -12.13
N PHE A 82 7.21 -19.01 -11.01
CA PHE A 82 6.74 -17.64 -11.02
C PHE A 82 7.79 -16.68 -11.60
N ALA A 83 7.31 -15.62 -12.26
CA ALA A 83 8.15 -14.48 -12.62
C ALA A 83 8.39 -13.61 -11.38
N GLY A 84 9.59 -13.04 -11.27
CA GLY A 84 10.02 -12.24 -10.13
C GLY A 84 11.52 -12.41 -9.88
N ASP A 85 12.01 -11.73 -8.84
CA ASP A 85 13.42 -11.81 -8.44
C ASP A 85 13.79 -13.25 -8.04
N GLY A 86 15.00 -13.67 -8.42
CA GLY A 86 15.49 -15.04 -8.21
C GLY A 86 15.75 -15.40 -6.75
N SER A 87 15.59 -14.44 -5.83
CA SER A 87 15.75 -14.61 -4.39
C SER A 87 14.60 -15.40 -3.75
N GLU A 88 13.41 -15.44 -4.37
CA GLU A 88 12.33 -16.30 -3.88
C GLU A 88 12.53 -17.73 -4.37
N PHE A 89 12.51 -18.69 -3.43
CA PHE A 89 12.62 -20.12 -3.72
C PHE A 89 11.56 -20.63 -4.72
N SER A 90 10.43 -19.94 -4.86
CA SER A 90 9.36 -20.22 -5.84
C SER A 90 9.66 -19.79 -7.27
N ASN A 91 10.69 -18.95 -7.50
CA ASN A 91 10.92 -18.27 -8.77
C ASN A 91 11.99 -18.94 -9.65
N ALA A 92 12.64 -19.99 -9.14
CA ALA A 92 13.59 -20.82 -9.88
C ALA A 92 12.94 -22.11 -10.39
N PHE A 93 13.31 -22.53 -11.62
CA PHE A 93 12.91 -23.85 -12.14
C PHE A 93 13.47 -24.96 -11.25
N SER A 94 12.60 -25.90 -10.88
CA SER A 94 13.00 -27.11 -10.15
C SER A 94 13.21 -28.26 -11.13
N PRO A 95 14.24 -29.11 -10.92
CA PRO A 95 14.33 -30.40 -11.61
C PRO A 95 13.35 -31.45 -11.08
N THR A 96 12.71 -31.20 -9.93
CA THR A 96 11.89 -32.20 -9.20
C THR A 96 10.49 -31.73 -8.83
N ARG A 97 10.18 -30.44 -9.04
CA ARG A 97 8.92 -29.82 -8.67
C ARG A 97 8.45 -28.92 -9.81
N ASP A 98 7.14 -28.81 -9.97
CA ASP A 98 6.50 -28.03 -11.02
C ASP A 98 7.03 -28.39 -12.42
N VAL A 99 7.36 -29.67 -12.63
CA VAL A 99 7.91 -30.21 -13.87
C VAL A 99 7.24 -31.53 -14.23
N ALA A 100 6.93 -31.69 -15.51
CA ALA A 100 6.48 -32.94 -16.11
C ALA A 100 7.11 -33.14 -17.48
N TRP A 101 7.24 -34.39 -17.90
CA TRP A 101 7.80 -34.72 -19.21
C TRP A 101 7.11 -35.93 -19.83
N PHE A 102 7.32 -36.10 -21.13
CA PHE A 102 7.04 -37.34 -21.83
C PHE A 102 8.22 -37.72 -22.72
N ILE A 103 8.28 -38.98 -23.10
CA ILE A 103 9.08 -39.47 -24.20
C ILE A 103 8.21 -40.35 -25.11
N VAL A 104 8.30 -40.11 -26.42
CA VAL A 104 7.59 -40.86 -27.46
C VAL A 104 8.61 -41.74 -28.18
N ASP A 105 8.37 -43.04 -28.16
CA ASP A 105 9.07 -43.99 -29.01
C ASP A 105 8.21 -44.28 -30.24
N HIS A 106 8.57 -43.63 -31.36
CA HIS A 106 7.87 -43.81 -32.63
C HIS A 106 8.04 -45.21 -33.23
N LYS A 107 9.12 -45.92 -32.91
CA LYS A 107 9.39 -47.26 -33.46
C LYS A 107 8.41 -48.27 -32.89
N ASN A 108 8.15 -48.18 -31.58
CA ASN A 108 7.26 -49.08 -30.87
C ASN A 108 5.83 -48.53 -30.71
N GLY A 109 5.58 -47.26 -31.08
CA GLY A 109 4.27 -46.63 -30.96
C GLY A 109 3.84 -46.45 -29.51
N VAL A 110 4.79 -46.07 -28.65
CA VAL A 110 4.60 -45.99 -27.20
C VAL A 110 4.92 -44.57 -26.70
N VAL A 111 4.13 -44.10 -25.74
CA VAL A 111 4.36 -42.83 -25.04
C VAL A 111 4.49 -43.11 -23.55
N GLN A 112 5.55 -42.58 -22.96
CA GLN A 112 5.78 -42.67 -21.53
C GLN A 112 5.83 -41.28 -20.91
N PHE A 113 5.18 -41.13 -19.76
CA PHE A 113 5.13 -39.88 -19.01
C PHE A 113 5.97 -39.97 -17.74
N GLY A 114 6.44 -38.82 -17.28
CA GLY A 114 7.04 -38.64 -15.96
C GLY A 114 6.81 -37.23 -15.42
N PRO A 115 7.34 -36.92 -14.23
CA PRO A 115 8.22 -37.76 -13.41
C PRO A 115 7.51 -39.00 -12.85
N GLU A 116 8.27 -40.10 -12.69
CA GLU A 116 7.77 -41.31 -11.99
C GLU A 116 7.31 -40.99 -10.59
N GLU A 117 7.97 -40.05 -9.91
CA GLU A 117 7.63 -39.60 -8.56
C GLU A 117 6.23 -38.96 -8.43
N GLY A 118 5.53 -38.80 -9.54
CA GLY A 118 4.30 -38.03 -9.61
C GLY A 118 4.58 -36.54 -9.70
N LEU A 119 3.58 -35.79 -10.17
CA LEU A 119 3.69 -34.34 -10.30
C LEU A 119 3.66 -33.68 -8.91
N ILE A 120 4.82 -33.20 -8.45
CA ILE A 120 4.94 -32.45 -7.20
C ILE A 120 4.81 -30.96 -7.51
N VAL A 121 3.74 -30.32 -7.01
CA VAL A 121 3.49 -28.89 -7.22
C VAL A 121 3.82 -28.10 -5.94
N ARG A 122 4.64 -27.05 -6.05
CA ARG A 122 5.04 -26.23 -4.88
C ARG A 122 3.87 -25.46 -4.27
N HIS A 123 2.97 -24.97 -5.12
CA HIS A 123 1.84 -24.13 -4.73
C HIS A 123 0.51 -24.85 -5.02
N PRO A 124 0.05 -25.72 -4.10
CA PRO A 124 -1.20 -26.45 -4.28
C PRO A 124 -2.39 -25.48 -4.39
N GLY A 125 -3.40 -25.88 -5.18
CA GLY A 125 -4.66 -25.12 -5.30
C GLY A 125 -4.67 -24.02 -6.37
N LEU A 126 -3.51 -23.61 -6.91
CA LEU A 126 -3.40 -22.58 -7.94
C LEU A 126 -3.63 -23.06 -9.39
N GLY A 127 -3.92 -24.36 -9.59
CA GLY A 127 -4.13 -24.93 -10.92
C GLY A 127 -2.86 -25.14 -11.76
N ILE A 128 -1.67 -24.91 -11.17
CA ILE A 128 -0.37 -25.08 -11.85
C ILE A 128 -0.19 -26.52 -12.35
N GLY A 129 -0.55 -27.52 -11.55
CA GLY A 129 -0.37 -28.93 -11.93
C GLY A 129 -1.17 -29.32 -13.18
N SER A 130 -2.46 -28.96 -13.23
CA SER A 130 -3.28 -29.21 -14.43
C SER A 130 -2.83 -28.39 -15.62
N TYR A 131 -2.32 -27.17 -15.41
CA TYR A 131 -1.73 -26.36 -16.47
C TYR A 131 -0.46 -26.99 -17.06
N ILE A 132 0.48 -27.48 -16.24
CA ILE A 132 1.70 -28.17 -16.71
C ILE A 132 1.32 -29.40 -17.55
N VAL A 133 0.43 -30.26 -17.03
CA VAL A 133 -0.03 -31.46 -17.74
C VAL A 133 -0.76 -31.08 -19.03
N GLY A 134 -1.62 -30.07 -18.98
CA GLY A 134 -2.35 -29.58 -20.15
C GLY A 134 -1.44 -29.04 -21.26
N GLN A 135 -0.39 -28.28 -20.91
CA GLN A 135 0.63 -27.83 -21.86
C GLN A 135 1.42 -29.01 -22.43
N LEU A 136 1.77 -29.98 -21.59
CA LEU A 136 2.48 -31.19 -22.00
C LEU A 136 1.66 -31.98 -23.03
N LEU A 137 0.37 -32.18 -22.78
CA LEU A 137 -0.54 -32.84 -23.71
C LEU A 137 -0.79 -32.03 -24.98
N ARG A 138 -0.75 -30.70 -24.91
CA ARG A 138 -0.84 -29.83 -26.09
C ARG A 138 0.37 -30.00 -27.02
N ILE A 139 1.57 -30.24 -26.47
CA ILE A 139 2.76 -30.57 -27.27
C ILE A 139 2.58 -31.95 -27.92
N LEU A 140 2.06 -32.91 -27.15
CA LEU A 140 1.82 -34.28 -27.63
C LEU A 140 0.77 -34.33 -28.77
N SER A 141 -0.30 -33.55 -28.66
CA SER A 141 -1.36 -33.50 -29.67
C SER A 141 -1.04 -32.63 -30.89
N GLY A 142 -0.05 -31.74 -30.78
CA GLY A 142 0.39 -30.82 -31.86
C GLY A 142 1.13 -31.47 -33.04
N GLY A 143 0.89 -32.76 -33.31
CA GLY A 143 1.46 -33.49 -34.45
C GLY A 143 2.67 -34.36 -34.13
N THR A 144 2.96 -34.57 -32.84
CA THR A 144 4.13 -35.35 -32.42
C THR A 144 3.80 -36.85 -32.30
N ALA A 145 2.72 -37.23 -31.62
CA ALA A 145 2.32 -38.65 -31.50
C ALA A 145 1.05 -38.97 -32.30
N HIS A 146 0.99 -40.20 -32.85
CA HIS A 146 -0.26 -40.70 -33.43
C HIS A 146 -1.23 -41.06 -32.31
N GLY A 147 -2.54 -40.77 -32.50
CA GLY A 147 -3.57 -41.06 -31.50
C GLY A 147 -3.67 -42.55 -31.12
N SER A 148 -3.17 -43.46 -31.96
CA SER A 148 -3.13 -44.91 -31.71
C SER A 148 -2.01 -45.36 -30.78
N TYR A 149 -1.03 -44.51 -30.47
CA TYR A 149 0.10 -44.88 -29.63
C TYR A 149 -0.37 -45.26 -28.22
N LYS A 150 0.25 -46.30 -27.67
CA LYS A 150 -0.04 -46.83 -26.33
C LYS A 150 0.63 -45.96 -25.28
N VAL A 151 -0.09 -45.61 -24.22
CA VAL A 151 0.49 -44.91 -23.08
C VAL A 151 0.96 -45.92 -22.05
N VAL A 152 2.23 -45.83 -21.64
CA VAL A 152 2.80 -46.69 -20.60
C VAL A 152 2.24 -46.27 -19.24
N THR A 153 1.71 -47.25 -18.53
CA THR A 153 1.26 -47.09 -17.16
C THR A 153 2.46 -46.89 -16.23
N SER A 154 2.42 -45.84 -15.42
CA SER A 154 3.44 -45.56 -14.41
C SER A 154 2.87 -45.80 -13.02
N GLU A 155 3.67 -46.43 -12.16
CA GLU A 155 3.33 -46.55 -10.74
C GLU A 155 3.43 -45.17 -10.10
N LEU A 156 2.41 -44.76 -9.36
CA LEU A 156 2.45 -43.56 -8.53
C LEU A 156 3.15 -43.93 -7.23
N PRO A 157 4.30 -43.34 -6.90
CA PRO A 157 4.99 -43.64 -5.67
C PRO A 157 4.22 -43.02 -4.52
N MET A 158 3.63 -43.91 -3.74
CA MET A 158 2.86 -43.59 -2.54
C MET A 158 3.76 -43.07 -1.41
N SER A 159 5.08 -43.22 -1.50
CA SER A 159 6.02 -42.84 -0.42
C SER A 159 5.94 -41.37 0.00
N ALA A 160 5.70 -40.46 -0.95
CA ALA A 160 5.50 -39.03 -0.64
C ALA A 160 4.11 -38.74 -0.02
N LEU A 161 3.09 -39.54 -0.36
CA LEU A 161 1.73 -39.44 0.17
C LEU A 161 1.59 -40.11 1.55
N ASP A 162 2.37 -41.15 1.81
CA ASP A 162 2.36 -41.92 3.06
C ASP A 162 3.00 -41.13 4.22
N ALA A 163 3.90 -40.19 3.91
CA ALA A 163 4.48 -39.25 4.88
C ALA A 163 3.47 -38.19 5.37
N LEU A 164 2.34 -38.01 4.68
CA LEU A 164 1.33 -37.02 5.06
C LEU A 164 0.30 -37.60 6.04
N PRO A 165 -0.25 -36.77 6.95
CA PRO A 165 -1.39 -37.14 7.79
C PRO A 165 -2.59 -37.66 6.97
N PRO A 166 -3.39 -38.62 7.48
CA PRO A 166 -4.45 -39.28 6.71
C PRO A 166 -5.47 -38.33 6.04
N ALA A 167 -5.83 -37.23 6.70
CA ALA A 167 -6.76 -36.23 6.17
C ALA A 167 -6.20 -35.48 4.95
N LEU A 168 -4.93 -35.06 5.02
CA LEU A 168 -4.24 -34.37 3.92
C LEU A 168 -3.91 -35.33 2.76
N ARG A 169 -3.70 -36.61 3.06
CA ARG A 169 -3.51 -37.66 2.06
C ARG A 169 -4.75 -37.83 1.18
N ALA A 170 -5.93 -38.01 1.79
CA ALA A 170 -7.18 -38.17 1.05
C ALA A 170 -7.50 -36.96 0.17
N GLU A 171 -7.20 -35.75 0.65
CA GLU A 171 -7.39 -34.53 -0.13
C GLU A 171 -6.42 -34.43 -1.31
N ASN A 172 -5.14 -34.74 -1.11
CA ASN A 172 -4.14 -34.76 -2.19
C ASN A 172 -4.43 -35.86 -3.22
N GLU A 173 -4.90 -37.03 -2.79
CA GLU A 173 -5.33 -38.09 -3.72
C GLU A 173 -6.47 -37.61 -4.62
N ARG A 174 -7.52 -36.99 -4.05
CA ARG A 174 -8.61 -36.40 -4.84
C ARG A 174 -8.10 -35.34 -5.81
N ARG A 175 -7.12 -34.54 -5.41
CA ARG A 175 -6.51 -33.53 -6.29
C ARG A 175 -5.76 -34.16 -7.45
N ILE A 176 -4.93 -35.18 -7.20
CA ILE A 176 -4.21 -35.92 -8.24
C ILE A 176 -5.21 -36.57 -9.20
N GLU A 177 -6.24 -37.22 -8.67
CA GLU A 177 -7.31 -37.83 -9.46
C GLU A 177 -8.03 -36.79 -10.33
N ASN A 178 -8.37 -35.62 -9.79
CA ASN A 178 -9.00 -34.56 -10.56
C ASN A 178 -8.07 -34.00 -11.66
N VAL A 179 -6.79 -33.78 -11.36
CA VAL A 179 -5.81 -33.22 -12.32
C VAL A 179 -5.62 -34.16 -13.50
N PHE A 180 -5.39 -35.44 -13.22
CA PHE A 180 -5.09 -36.43 -14.25
C PHE A 180 -6.34 -37.01 -14.90
N GLY A 181 -7.42 -37.18 -14.14
CA GLY A 181 -8.72 -37.64 -14.63
C GLY A 181 -9.31 -36.69 -15.68
N ASN A 182 -9.28 -35.38 -15.41
CA ASN A 182 -9.72 -34.37 -16.39
C ASN A 182 -8.87 -34.36 -17.67
N ALA A 183 -7.62 -34.82 -17.59
CA ALA A 183 -6.72 -34.94 -18.72
C ALA A 183 -6.88 -36.28 -19.50
N GLY A 184 -7.77 -37.17 -19.04
CA GLY A 184 -8.07 -38.45 -19.69
C GLY A 184 -7.29 -39.65 -19.16
N PHE A 185 -6.50 -39.48 -18.09
CA PHE A 185 -5.84 -40.60 -17.43
C PHE A 185 -6.81 -41.31 -16.48
N TYR A 186 -6.72 -42.64 -16.42
CA TYR A 186 -7.35 -43.43 -15.37
C TYR A 186 -6.37 -43.65 -14.22
N LEU A 187 -6.88 -43.61 -13.00
CA LEU A 187 -6.20 -44.15 -11.83
C LEU A 187 -6.73 -45.55 -11.57
N SER A 188 -5.84 -46.54 -11.52
CA SER A 188 -6.17 -47.92 -11.16
C SER A 188 -5.43 -48.30 -9.90
N ILE A 189 -6.13 -48.97 -8.98
CA ILE A 189 -5.53 -49.56 -7.78
C ILE A 189 -5.49 -51.06 -8.04
N ALA A 190 -4.35 -51.57 -8.49
CA ALA A 190 -4.16 -53.00 -8.77
C ALA A 190 -3.12 -53.57 -7.80
N ALA A 191 -3.48 -54.63 -7.07
CA ALA A 191 -2.58 -55.35 -6.16
C ALA A 191 -1.87 -54.48 -5.10
N GLY A 192 -2.53 -53.40 -4.62
CA GLY A 192 -1.97 -52.49 -3.62
C GLY A 192 -1.04 -51.41 -4.18
N VAL A 193 -0.79 -51.41 -5.49
CA VAL A 193 -0.01 -50.38 -6.18
C VAL A 193 -0.97 -49.49 -6.98
N ARG A 194 -0.86 -48.17 -6.76
CA ARG A 194 -1.63 -47.20 -7.56
C ARG A 194 -0.88 -46.94 -8.84
N VAL A 195 -1.60 -47.06 -9.94
CA VAL A 195 -1.07 -46.90 -11.29
C VAL A 195 -1.85 -45.80 -11.98
N ILE A 196 -1.12 -44.90 -12.62
CA ILE A 196 -1.67 -43.91 -13.52
C ILE A 196 -1.36 -44.27 -14.97
N GLY A 197 -2.36 -44.20 -15.84
CA GLY A 197 -2.15 -44.44 -17.25
C GLY A 197 -3.32 -43.99 -18.10
N ALA A 198 -3.15 -44.11 -19.41
CA ALA A 198 -4.21 -44.02 -20.39
C ALA A 198 -4.06 -45.21 -21.34
N ARG A 199 -5.10 -45.60 -22.07
CA ARG A 199 -4.94 -46.72 -23.01
C ARG A 199 -4.25 -46.24 -24.27
N LYS A 200 -4.63 -45.05 -24.74
CA LYS A 200 -4.13 -44.46 -25.98
C LYS A 200 -3.98 -42.95 -25.86
N VAL A 201 -3.09 -42.38 -26.68
CA VAL A 201 -2.92 -40.92 -26.78
C VAL A 201 -4.21 -40.20 -27.17
N ALA A 202 -5.07 -40.80 -28.01
CA ALA A 202 -6.34 -40.20 -28.42
C ALA A 202 -7.34 -39.96 -27.29
N GLU A 203 -7.19 -40.64 -26.14
CA GLU A 203 -8.03 -40.46 -24.96
C GLU A 203 -7.60 -39.23 -24.15
N LEU A 204 -6.37 -38.78 -24.33
CA LEU A 204 -5.79 -37.66 -23.60
C LEU A 204 -6.25 -36.33 -24.20
N LYS A 205 -6.67 -35.40 -23.34
CA LYS A 205 -7.11 -34.07 -23.76
C LYS A 205 -6.38 -32.99 -22.97
N PRO A 206 -5.85 -31.96 -23.66
CA PRO A 206 -5.27 -30.82 -22.97
C PRO A 206 -6.39 -30.06 -22.23
N HIS A 207 -6.41 -30.17 -20.91
CA HIS A 207 -7.36 -29.49 -20.05
C HIS A 207 -6.64 -28.86 -18.86
N TRP A 208 -7.00 -27.62 -18.54
CA TRP A 208 -6.58 -26.93 -17.33
C TRP A 208 -7.64 -25.92 -16.91
N ASN A 209 -7.54 -25.45 -15.66
CA ASN A 209 -8.46 -24.45 -15.14
C ASN A 209 -8.09 -23.06 -15.69
N TRP A 210 -8.84 -22.60 -16.68
CA TRP A 210 -8.63 -21.30 -17.35
C TRP A 210 -8.96 -20.08 -16.48
N GLU A 211 -9.78 -20.25 -15.44
CA GLU A 211 -10.09 -19.18 -14.48
C GLU A 211 -8.90 -18.91 -13.55
N LYS A 212 -8.17 -19.97 -13.19
CA LYS A 212 -6.99 -19.90 -12.33
C LYS A 212 -5.72 -19.60 -13.11
N VAL A 213 -5.57 -20.17 -14.31
CA VAL A 213 -4.36 -20.01 -15.12
C VAL A 213 -4.73 -19.58 -16.54
N LYS A 214 -4.37 -18.34 -16.89
CA LYS A 214 -4.63 -17.76 -18.20
C LYS A 214 -3.34 -17.69 -19.00
N PHE A 215 -3.29 -18.38 -20.13
CA PHE A 215 -2.16 -18.28 -21.05
C PHE A 215 -2.08 -16.87 -21.66
N LEU A 216 -0.86 -16.34 -21.77
CA LEU A 216 -0.61 -15.07 -22.43
C LEU A 216 0.05 -15.30 -23.79
N ASN A 217 -0.63 -14.88 -24.84
CA ASN A 217 -0.03 -14.80 -26.17
C ASN A 217 1.04 -13.69 -26.19
N PRO A 218 2.05 -13.78 -27.08
CA PRO A 218 3.07 -12.73 -27.21
C PRO A 218 2.52 -11.32 -27.40
N GLY A 219 1.44 -11.15 -28.18
CA GLY A 219 0.76 -9.86 -28.33
C GLY A 219 0.20 -9.33 -27.02
N GLN A 220 -0.46 -10.19 -26.24
CA GLN A 220 -1.01 -9.82 -24.92
C GLN A 220 0.11 -9.47 -23.93
N LEU A 221 1.27 -10.12 -24.04
CA LEU A 221 2.44 -9.75 -23.23
C LEU A 221 2.95 -8.36 -23.56
N ILE A 222 3.02 -8.01 -24.85
CA ILE A 222 3.43 -6.68 -25.30
C ILE A 222 2.43 -5.63 -24.80
N ASP A 223 1.13 -5.90 -24.91
CA ASP A 223 0.09 -4.99 -24.44
C ASP A 223 0.15 -4.79 -22.92
N ILE A 224 0.31 -5.86 -22.14
CA ILE A 224 0.46 -5.79 -20.69
C ILE A 224 1.73 -5.03 -20.31
N ALA A 225 2.84 -5.28 -21.00
CA ALA A 225 4.10 -4.58 -20.76
C ALA A 225 3.98 -3.09 -21.09
N ALA A 226 3.37 -2.73 -22.22
CA ALA A 226 3.12 -1.35 -22.61
C ALA A 226 2.22 -0.63 -21.60
N ASN A 227 1.14 -1.28 -21.16
CA ASN A 227 0.25 -0.75 -20.13
C ASN A 227 0.98 -0.56 -18.79
N SER A 228 1.84 -1.50 -18.40
CA SER A 228 2.65 -1.40 -17.18
C SER A 228 3.66 -0.25 -17.27
N ILE A 229 4.32 -0.06 -18.41
CA ILE A 229 5.26 1.04 -18.63
C ILE A 229 4.53 2.38 -18.56
N ASN A 230 3.37 2.49 -19.22
CA ASN A 230 2.55 3.70 -19.15
C ASN A 230 2.06 3.98 -17.73
N ALA A 231 1.66 2.96 -16.98
CA ALA A 231 1.26 3.10 -15.59
C ALA A 231 2.42 3.58 -14.70
N CYS A 232 3.62 3.01 -14.85
CA CYS A 232 4.82 3.48 -14.14
C CYS A 232 5.14 4.94 -14.48
N ARG A 233 5.10 5.30 -15.77
CA ARG A 233 5.34 6.68 -16.21
C ARG A 233 4.34 7.66 -15.59
N ASN A 234 3.05 7.34 -15.64
CA ASN A 234 2.01 8.16 -15.02
C ASN A 234 2.22 8.29 -13.49
N ALA A 235 2.67 7.23 -12.83
CA ALA A 235 2.99 7.26 -11.41
C ALA A 235 4.23 8.11 -11.10
N GLU A 236 5.25 8.09 -11.97
CA GLU A 236 6.43 8.96 -11.88
C GLU A 236 6.06 10.43 -12.10
N ASP A 237 5.23 10.73 -13.10
CA ASP A 237 4.73 12.09 -13.37
C ASP A 237 3.89 12.59 -12.18
N ALA A 238 3.02 11.76 -11.63
CA ALA A 238 2.24 12.08 -10.43
C ALA A 238 3.12 12.31 -9.20
N LYS A 239 4.19 11.52 -9.03
CA LYS A 239 5.18 11.70 -7.97
C LYS A 239 5.95 13.01 -8.16
N GLY A 240 6.32 13.37 -9.40
CA GLY A 240 6.95 14.64 -9.73
C GLY A 240 6.04 15.83 -9.37
N ALA A 241 4.76 15.77 -9.74
CA ALA A 241 3.78 16.79 -9.38
C ALA A 241 3.60 16.91 -7.86
N LEU A 242 3.56 15.78 -7.14
CA LEU A 242 3.48 15.77 -5.68
C LEU A 242 4.72 16.41 -5.05
N ASN A 243 5.93 16.12 -5.56
CA ASN A 243 7.16 16.73 -5.07
C ASN A 243 7.15 18.27 -5.24
N VAL A 244 6.66 18.78 -6.37
CA VAL A 244 6.53 20.23 -6.59
C VAL A 244 5.55 20.85 -5.59
N GLN A 245 4.43 20.18 -5.29
CA GLN A 245 3.49 20.65 -4.27
C GLN A 245 4.11 20.64 -2.88
N VAL A 246 4.87 19.60 -2.53
CA VAL A 246 5.60 19.54 -1.25
C VAL A 246 6.61 20.69 -1.16
N GLU A 247 7.39 20.95 -2.20
CA GLU A 247 8.34 22.06 -2.24
C GLU A 247 7.65 23.43 -2.08
N ALA A 248 6.52 23.65 -2.77
CA ALA A 248 5.72 24.87 -2.63
C ALA A 248 5.20 25.06 -1.20
N ILE A 249 4.62 24.01 -0.59
CA ILE A 249 4.15 24.06 0.80
C ILE A 249 5.31 24.33 1.77
N THR A 250 6.49 23.73 1.54
CA THR A 250 7.65 24.00 2.39
C THR A 250 8.14 25.44 2.27
N ALA A 251 8.08 26.04 1.08
CA ALA A 251 8.43 27.45 0.89
C ALA A 251 7.40 28.40 1.55
N GLU A 252 6.11 28.10 1.43
CA GLU A 252 5.05 28.85 2.12
C GLU A 252 5.19 28.75 3.64
N LEU A 253 5.51 27.58 4.17
CA LEU A 253 5.74 27.38 5.61
C LEU A 253 6.95 28.16 6.11
N ALA A 254 8.05 28.20 5.34
CA ALA A 254 9.21 29.03 5.66
C ALA A 254 8.83 30.51 5.70
N SER A 255 8.13 31.00 4.66
CA SER A 255 7.66 32.39 4.61
C SER A 255 6.70 32.76 5.75
N ALA A 256 5.81 31.84 6.14
CA ALA A 256 4.90 32.05 7.26
C ALA A 256 5.66 32.10 8.60
N THR A 257 6.71 31.30 8.72
CA THR A 257 7.59 31.26 9.91
C THR A 257 8.34 32.59 10.05
N ASP A 258 8.97 33.07 8.97
CA ASP A 258 9.64 34.38 8.93
C ASP A 258 8.68 35.53 9.28
N SER A 259 7.46 35.48 8.75
CA SER A 259 6.42 36.48 9.06
C SER A 259 6.00 36.44 10.53
N LEU A 260 5.95 35.25 11.14
CA LEU A 260 5.63 35.08 12.55
C LEU A 260 6.76 35.60 13.44
N GLU A 261 8.02 35.36 13.06
CA GLU A 261 9.18 35.92 13.76
C GLU A 261 9.20 37.46 13.67
N ALA A 262 8.92 38.03 12.50
CA ALA A 262 8.80 39.47 12.33
C ALA A 262 7.68 40.06 13.19
N ALA A 263 6.48 39.46 13.16
CA ALA A 263 5.36 39.90 13.99
C ALA A 263 5.66 39.78 15.48
N ARG A 264 6.45 38.78 15.90
CA ARG A 264 6.89 38.63 17.29
C ARG A 264 7.85 39.75 17.70
N ALA A 265 8.81 40.09 16.85
CA ALA A 265 9.70 41.21 17.07
C ALA A 265 8.94 42.54 17.19
N ASP A 266 7.91 42.75 16.35
CA ASP A 266 7.04 43.92 16.44
C ASP A 266 6.26 43.97 17.76
N ILE A 267 5.71 42.83 18.21
CA ILE A 267 5.02 42.74 19.51
C ILE A 267 5.97 43.08 20.67
N ASP A 268 7.19 42.55 20.65
CA ASP A 268 8.19 42.83 21.66
C ASP A 268 8.57 44.33 21.66
N GLY A 269 8.73 44.94 20.49
CA GLY A 269 8.98 46.38 20.36
C GLY A 269 7.81 47.25 20.86
N VAL A 270 6.56 46.87 20.59
CA VAL A 270 5.38 47.56 21.14
C VAL A 270 5.30 47.39 22.66
N ALA A 271 5.66 46.23 23.19
CA ALA A 271 5.69 45.99 24.63
C ALA A 271 6.75 46.86 25.32
N GLU A 272 7.94 47.00 24.74
CA GLU A 272 8.99 47.91 25.23
C GLU A 272 8.55 49.38 25.20
N SER A 273 7.97 49.82 24.07
CA SER A 273 7.44 51.20 23.96
C SER A 273 6.35 51.47 24.98
N LYS A 274 5.45 50.49 25.22
CA LYS A 274 4.42 50.59 26.25
C LYS A 274 5.04 50.71 27.65
N ALA A 275 6.07 49.92 27.97
CA ALA A 275 6.75 50.01 29.25
C ALA A 275 7.41 51.37 29.45
N ALA A 276 8.05 51.92 28.42
CA ALA A 276 8.65 53.27 28.47
C ALA A 276 7.60 54.37 28.69
N LEU A 277 6.46 54.30 27.99
CA LEU A 277 5.35 55.23 28.19
C LEU A 277 4.74 55.15 29.58
N GLN A 278 4.62 53.94 30.15
CA GLN A 278 4.15 53.75 31.52
C GLN A 278 5.12 54.35 32.54
N LEU A 279 6.43 54.20 32.34
CA LEU A 279 7.44 54.83 33.20
C LEU A 279 7.31 56.35 33.16
N GLN A 280 7.22 56.95 31.97
CA GLN A 280 7.08 58.39 31.81
C GLN A 280 5.77 58.92 32.42
N ALA A 281 4.67 58.16 32.28
CA ALA A 281 3.41 58.50 32.92
C ALA A 281 3.52 58.48 34.45
N ALA A 282 4.18 57.47 35.02
CA ALA A 282 4.42 57.36 36.46
C ALA A 282 5.31 58.49 36.99
N GLU A 283 6.37 58.88 36.26
CA GLU A 283 7.20 60.04 36.60
C GLU A 283 6.40 61.34 36.60
N ARG A 284 5.55 61.54 35.59
CA ARG A 284 4.68 62.72 35.50
C ARG A 284 3.64 62.75 36.61
N GLU A 285 3.05 61.61 36.96
CA GLU A 285 2.12 61.49 38.07
C GLU A 285 2.81 61.82 39.39
N ALA A 286 4.02 61.31 39.63
CA ALA A 286 4.82 61.65 40.81
C ALA A 286 5.13 63.15 40.92
N MET A 287 5.46 63.81 39.79
CA MET A 287 5.66 65.27 39.77
C MET A 287 4.38 66.04 40.11
N LEU A 288 3.23 65.63 39.56
CA LEU A 288 1.95 66.27 39.83
C LEU A 288 1.51 66.08 41.29
N VAL A 289 1.72 64.89 41.85
CA VAL A 289 1.45 64.61 43.27
C VAL A 289 2.31 65.51 44.16
N SER A 290 3.62 65.60 43.90
CA SER A 290 4.50 66.48 44.67
C SER A 290 4.10 67.96 44.60
N ALA A 291 3.69 68.44 43.42
CA ALA A 291 3.22 69.82 43.26
C ALA A 291 1.88 70.06 43.99
N LEU A 292 1.01 69.06 44.04
CA LEU A 292 -0.26 69.13 44.77
C LEU A 292 -0.02 69.14 46.28
N GLU A 293 0.89 68.31 46.79
CA GLU A 293 1.30 68.33 48.20
C GLU A 293 1.90 69.69 48.60
N GLU A 294 2.72 70.31 47.75
CA GLU A 294 3.28 71.64 47.98
C GLU A 294 2.17 72.70 48.02
N ALA A 295 1.25 72.68 47.05
CA ALA A 295 0.10 73.59 47.02
C ALA A 295 -0.85 73.40 48.22
N GLU A 296 -1.04 72.17 48.69
CA GLU A 296 -1.82 71.87 49.91
C GLU A 296 -1.14 72.42 51.16
N SER A 297 0.20 72.28 51.25
CA SER A 297 1.00 72.84 52.34
C SER A 297 0.97 74.36 52.38
N ASP A 298 1.02 75.01 51.20
CA ASP A 298 0.89 76.45 51.06
C ASP A 298 -0.51 76.92 51.42
N LEU A 299 -1.54 76.18 50.99
CA LEU A 299 -2.92 76.46 51.36
C LEU A 299 -3.06 76.40 52.88
N PHE A 300 -2.59 75.33 53.53
CA PHE A 300 -2.61 75.18 54.98
C PHE A 300 -1.89 76.33 55.70
N ARG A 301 -0.74 76.77 55.18
CA ARG A 301 0.00 77.92 55.71
C ARG A 301 -0.83 79.21 55.60
N VAL A 302 -1.41 79.47 54.44
CA VAL A 302 -2.26 80.65 54.20
C VAL A 302 -3.52 80.62 55.07
N THR A 303 -4.17 79.47 55.25
CA THR A 303 -5.31 79.36 56.19
C THR A 303 -4.86 79.62 57.62
N GLY A 304 -3.69 79.11 58.04
CA GLY A 304 -3.13 79.40 59.36
C GLY A 304 -2.83 80.90 59.56
N GLU A 305 -2.23 81.55 58.56
CA GLU A 305 -1.99 83.00 58.55
C GLU A 305 -3.32 83.79 58.61
N LEU A 306 -4.33 83.34 57.86
CA LEU A 306 -5.67 83.93 57.87
C LEU A 306 -6.38 83.77 59.22
N ASP A 307 -6.28 82.60 59.85
CA ASP A 307 -6.84 82.35 61.18
C ASP A 307 -6.12 83.16 62.26
N HIS A 308 -4.79 83.35 62.15
CA HIS A 308 -4.04 84.28 63.00
C HIS A 308 -4.47 85.74 62.78
N ALA A 309 -4.63 86.18 61.53
CA ALA A 309 -5.10 87.52 61.22
C ALA A 309 -6.54 87.75 61.72
N LYS A 310 -7.41 86.74 61.59
CA LYS A 310 -8.78 86.76 62.10
C LYS A 310 -8.80 86.80 63.63
N ALA A 311 -7.95 86.04 64.31
CA ALA A 311 -7.81 86.10 65.76
C ALA A 311 -7.31 87.48 66.23
N ALA A 312 -6.34 88.08 65.53
CA ALA A 312 -5.87 89.45 65.78
C ALA A 312 -6.96 90.50 65.54
N TYR A 313 -7.76 90.35 64.47
CA TYR A 313 -8.90 91.22 64.18
C TYR A 313 -10.02 91.09 65.23
N MET A 314 -10.26 89.90 65.76
CA MET A 314 -11.21 89.67 66.86
C MET A 314 -10.69 90.23 68.21
N GLN A 315 -9.37 90.25 68.44
CA GLN A 315 -8.77 90.98 69.57
C GLN A 315 -8.93 92.50 69.42
N LEU A 316 -8.81 93.05 68.20
CA LEU A 316 -9.10 94.47 67.90
C LEU A 316 -10.56 94.85 68.15
N LEU A 317 -11.51 93.94 67.92
CA LEU A 317 -12.93 94.15 68.22
C LEU A 317 -13.26 94.10 69.73
N SER A 318 -12.28 93.76 70.58
CA SER A 318 -12.45 93.68 72.04
C SER A 318 -12.06 94.98 72.78
N GLU A 319 -11.65 96.04 72.07
CA GLU A 319 -11.44 97.38 72.63
C GLU A 319 -12.45 98.41 72.07
N PRO A 320 -13.04 99.29 72.91
CA PRO A 320 -14.19 100.07 72.50
C PRO A 320 -13.83 101.38 71.78
N ALA A 321 -14.53 101.58 70.66
CA ALA A 321 -14.99 102.83 70.04
C ALA A 321 -13.94 103.87 69.54
N GLN A 322 -13.95 104.11 68.22
CA GLN A 322 -14.46 105.36 67.63
C GLN A 322 -14.55 105.28 66.09
N SER A 323 -15.51 106.05 65.55
CA SER A 323 -16.04 106.03 64.19
C SER A 323 -15.28 106.97 63.24
N ALA A 324 -15.02 106.53 62.00
CA ALA A 324 -14.91 107.41 60.83
C ALA A 324 -15.24 106.70 59.50
N LEU A 325 -16.16 107.33 58.76
CA LEU A 325 -16.70 107.16 57.41
C LEU A 325 -16.03 106.21 56.38
N ALA A 326 -16.84 105.25 55.93
CA ALA A 326 -17.32 104.97 54.57
C ALA A 326 -16.36 104.91 53.34
N THR A 327 -16.37 103.73 52.69
CA THR A 327 -16.57 103.64 51.23
C THR A 327 -17.29 102.32 50.86
N PRO A 328 -18.36 102.34 50.03
CA PRO A 328 -19.04 101.14 49.55
C PRO A 328 -18.46 100.67 48.21
N VAL A 329 -18.22 99.36 48.05
CA VAL A 329 -17.87 98.72 46.77
C VAL A 329 -18.93 97.65 46.45
N PRO A 330 -19.48 97.60 45.23
CA PRO A 330 -20.67 96.81 44.86
C PRO A 330 -20.35 95.31 44.62
N PRO A 331 -21.38 94.43 44.55
CA PRO A 331 -21.18 92.99 44.54
C PRO A 331 -20.83 92.47 43.14
N ALA A 332 -19.82 91.62 43.04
CA ALA A 332 -19.64 90.75 41.89
C ALA A 332 -20.43 89.46 42.11
N ALA A 333 -21.54 89.33 41.38
CA ALA A 333 -22.19 88.06 41.15
C ALA A 333 -21.23 87.16 40.35
N PHE A 334 -20.93 85.97 40.87
CA PHE A 334 -20.49 84.87 40.01
C PHE A 334 -21.51 83.73 40.10
N GLN A 335 -22.08 83.47 38.93
CA GLN A 335 -23.08 82.46 38.66
C GLN A 335 -22.52 81.05 38.79
N PHE A 336 -23.41 80.18 39.21
CA PHE A 336 -23.30 78.72 39.19
C PHE A 336 -23.07 78.13 37.78
N SER A 337 -22.37 76.99 37.80
CA SER A 337 -22.48 75.82 36.90
C SER A 337 -21.91 75.92 35.47
N PRO A 338 -20.91 75.08 35.12
CA PRO A 338 -20.72 74.66 33.74
C PRO A 338 -21.66 73.49 33.42
N TYR A 339 -22.48 73.67 32.39
CA TYR A 339 -23.13 72.58 31.68
C TYR A 339 -22.07 71.62 31.13
N LEU A 340 -22.07 70.36 31.59
CA LEU A 340 -21.41 69.26 30.92
C LEU A 340 -22.21 68.89 29.65
N VAL A 341 -21.79 69.41 28.50
CA VAL A 341 -22.21 68.88 27.21
C VAL A 341 -21.23 67.77 26.83
N PHE A 342 -21.68 66.52 26.88
CA PHE A 342 -20.96 65.41 26.25
C PHE A 342 -21.10 65.53 24.73
N GLU A 343 -20.14 66.19 24.07
CA GLU A 343 -19.98 66.01 22.63
C GLU A 343 -19.39 64.63 22.37
N LEU A 344 -20.24 63.69 21.95
CA LEU A 344 -19.79 62.44 21.36
C LEU A 344 -19.05 62.77 20.06
N GLY A 345 -17.72 62.84 20.14
CA GLY A 345 -16.86 63.18 19.01
C GLY A 345 -17.05 62.25 17.82
N LYS A 346 -16.85 62.77 16.59
CA LYS A 346 -16.99 62.06 15.30
C LYS A 346 -16.44 60.62 15.28
N GLN A 347 -15.44 60.31 16.08
CA GLN A 347 -14.84 58.97 16.17
C GLN A 347 -15.76 57.90 16.77
N THR A 348 -16.64 58.23 17.73
CA THR A 348 -17.60 57.25 18.28
C THR A 348 -18.74 56.94 17.31
N ARG A 349 -19.11 57.88 16.44
CA ARG A 349 -20.03 57.62 15.32
C ARG A 349 -19.41 56.68 14.29
N ILE A 350 -18.13 56.84 13.96
CA ILE A 350 -17.43 55.93 13.02
C ILE A 350 -17.34 54.51 13.61
N LEU A 351 -17.11 54.39 14.92
CA LEU A 351 -17.03 53.10 15.61
C LEU A 351 -18.41 52.42 15.74
N ALA A 352 -19.49 53.19 15.90
CA ALA A 352 -20.85 52.66 15.87
C ALA A 352 -21.25 52.18 14.46
N TRP A 353 -20.87 52.91 13.41
CA TRP A 353 -21.12 52.49 12.02
C TRP A 353 -20.26 51.30 11.58
N SER A 354 -19.02 51.16 12.08
CA SER A 354 -18.17 50.00 11.77
C SER A 354 -18.70 48.71 12.39
N ILE A 355 -19.28 48.77 13.59
CA ILE A 355 -19.92 47.61 14.23
C ILE A 355 -21.19 47.19 13.45
N VAL A 356 -22.00 48.15 12.99
CA VAL A 356 -23.17 47.85 12.15
C VAL A 356 -22.73 47.23 10.81
N ALA A 357 -21.67 47.76 10.17
CA ALA A 357 -21.14 47.20 8.93
C ALA A 357 -20.57 45.79 9.10
N ALA A 358 -19.89 45.51 10.22
CA ALA A 358 -19.36 44.19 10.54
C ALA A 358 -20.48 43.14 10.71
N CYS A 359 -21.60 43.52 11.35
CA CYS A 359 -22.76 42.64 11.50
C CYS A 359 -23.43 42.31 10.14
N PHE A 360 -23.49 43.26 9.21
CA PHE A 360 -24.03 43.00 7.86
C PHE A 360 -23.12 42.10 7.00
N LEU A 361 -21.79 42.26 7.09
CA LEU A 361 -20.84 41.43 6.34
C LEU A 361 -20.78 39.98 6.86
N LEU A 362 -20.86 39.78 8.19
CA LEU A 362 -20.96 38.45 8.79
C LEU A 362 -22.30 37.75 8.46
N GLY A 363 -23.39 38.50 8.32
CA GLY A 363 -24.69 37.99 7.87
C GLY A 363 -24.68 37.55 6.39
N ALA A 364 -24.02 38.30 5.51
CA ALA A 364 -23.92 37.98 4.09
C ALA A 364 -23.03 36.74 3.83
N ALA A 365 -21.94 36.57 4.59
CA ALA A 365 -21.08 35.40 4.50
C ALA A 365 -21.80 34.11 4.95
N SER A 366 -22.66 34.20 5.97
CA SER A 366 -23.48 33.07 6.44
C SER A 366 -24.50 32.59 5.38
N LEU A 367 -25.12 33.53 4.66
CA LEU A 367 -26.06 33.21 3.56
C LEU A 367 -25.35 32.63 2.32
N ALA A 368 -24.13 33.07 2.01
CA ALA A 368 -23.34 32.51 0.91
C ALA A 368 -22.89 31.05 1.17
N ILE A 369 -22.63 30.70 2.43
CA ILE A 369 -22.24 29.34 2.83
C ILE A 369 -23.44 28.37 2.83
N HIS A 370 -24.67 28.85 3.03
CA HIS A 370 -25.89 28.03 2.91
C HIS A 370 -26.42 27.89 1.47
N GLY A 371 -26.02 28.76 0.54
CA GLY A 371 -26.39 28.67 -0.88
C GLY A 371 -25.55 27.70 -1.71
N PHE A 372 -24.45 27.16 -1.15
CA PHE A 372 -23.51 26.26 -1.81
C PHE A 372 -23.53 24.82 -1.26
N ARG A 373 -24.58 24.42 -0.54
CA ARG A 373 -24.83 23.03 -0.11
C ARG A 373 -26.04 22.42 -0.78
#